data_AF-A0A0A2W563-F1
#
_entry.id   AF-A0A0A2W563-F1
#
_cell.length_a   1.000
_cell.length_b   1.000
_cell.length_c   1.000
_cell.angle_alpha   90.00
_cell.angle_beta   90.00
_cell.angle_gamma   90.00
#
_symmetry.space_group_name_H-M   'P 1'
#
loop_
_entity.id
_entity.type
_entity.pdbx_description
1 polymer ?
#
loop_
_entity_poly.entity_id
_entity_poly.type
_entity_poly.pdbx_seq_one_letter_code
_entity_poly.pdbx_strand_id
1 'polypeptide(L)'
;MLLGLTATSVALFPMTEFGKLPQGSRLERIQQSPQYRDGKFHNQQETPMMTDKRGRIAALWDFFFARPDTVKPDRPLPLIKTDLAKLDKQQDLVVWLGHSSWFIQLGGKRILIDPVFSHYAAPFAFLNKAFAGDYPWRAEDMPDIDTLVISHDHWDHLDYPTLRALKPKIKQIVTPLGVGAHFEAWGFDPALIHELDWQEKVSIDNELTVHALPARHFSGRGLTGNKTLWASFMFVTPQRKVYYSGDTGYGPHFRQIGEQFSDIDLAIMENGQYDEGWKYIHMMSEEAAQATEELRAKTMVPGHAGRFALANHSWDEPFRRIATASAGRSYQLLTPEMGQILEIYQLSNEQDVEGGDMSMPKDFMESLLEWVDGNMQRPLRIEEVARQSGYSKWYLQRMFSDWAGKSLGAYIRERKLQLAAEDLKNTEDKILDISVRYGFDSQQSFTRTFGKRFNTSPGAYRREHEQPLN
;
A
#
# COMPACT_ATOMS: atom_id res chain seq x y z
N MET A 1 9.11 8.26 -58.94
CA MET A 1 10.21 7.31 -58.66
C MET A 1 10.09 6.89 -57.20
N LEU A 2 9.87 5.59 -56.96
CA LEU A 2 9.84 4.97 -55.65
C LEU A 2 11.17 5.24 -54.91
N LEU A 3 11.10 5.86 -53.74
CA LEU A 3 12.14 5.73 -52.72
C LEU A 3 11.64 4.69 -51.72
N GLY A 4 12.23 3.50 -51.79
CA GLY A 4 11.90 2.37 -50.95
C GLY A 4 12.15 2.68 -49.48
N LEU A 5 11.12 2.51 -48.67
CA LEU A 5 11.26 2.16 -47.26
C LEU A 5 11.98 0.81 -47.21
N THR A 6 13.29 0.84 -47.03
CA THR A 6 14.00 -0.30 -46.47
C THR A 6 13.45 -0.49 -45.07
N ALA A 7 12.52 -1.44 -44.94
CA ALA A 7 12.19 -2.03 -43.66
C ALA A 7 13.48 -2.68 -43.15
N THR A 8 14.27 -1.93 -42.39
CA THR A 8 15.32 -2.50 -41.55
C THR A 8 14.57 -3.37 -40.56
N SER A 9 14.43 -4.64 -40.90
CA SER A 9 14.09 -5.71 -39.98
C SER A 9 15.22 -5.70 -38.95
N VAL A 10 15.06 -4.90 -37.90
CA VAL A 10 15.81 -5.11 -36.67
C VAL A 10 15.42 -6.51 -36.27
N ALA A 11 16.30 -7.46 -36.58
CA ALA A 11 16.21 -8.79 -36.03
C ALA A 11 16.24 -8.60 -34.52
N LEU A 12 15.07 -8.63 -33.91
CA LEU A 12 14.90 -8.76 -32.46
C LEU A 12 15.44 -10.14 -32.12
N PHE A 13 16.77 -10.26 -32.04
CA PHE A 13 17.40 -11.27 -31.20
C PHE A 13 16.68 -11.19 -29.85
N PRO A 14 16.32 -12.33 -29.22
CA PRO A 14 15.47 -12.32 -28.03
C PRO A 14 16.20 -11.57 -26.90
N MET A 15 15.94 -10.27 -26.82
CA MET A 15 16.44 -9.37 -25.80
C MET A 15 15.89 -9.89 -24.48
N THR A 16 16.77 -10.07 -23.50
CA THR A 16 16.40 -10.70 -22.23
C THR A 16 15.26 -9.93 -21.56
N GLU A 17 15.23 -8.61 -21.75
CA GLU A 17 14.24 -7.62 -21.29
C GLU A 17 12.79 -7.92 -21.72
N PHE A 18 12.59 -8.65 -22.83
CA PHE A 18 11.26 -9.04 -23.30
C PHE A 18 10.69 -10.22 -22.50
N GLY A 19 11.54 -10.95 -21.78
CA GLY A 19 11.17 -12.18 -21.06
C GLY A 19 10.66 -13.28 -22.01
N LYS A 20 9.70 -14.08 -21.54
CA LYS A 20 9.16 -15.21 -22.33
C LYS A 20 7.65 -15.32 -22.17
N LEU A 21 7.02 -15.86 -23.20
CA LEU A 21 5.62 -16.24 -23.16
C LEU A 21 5.43 -17.55 -22.34
N PRO A 22 4.26 -17.74 -21.71
CA PRO A 22 3.94 -18.97 -20.97
C PRO A 22 4.02 -20.23 -21.84
N GLN A 23 4.56 -21.31 -21.28
CA GLN A 23 4.70 -22.63 -21.92
C GLN A 23 4.49 -23.74 -20.87
N GLY A 24 4.39 -25.00 -21.32
CA GLY A 24 4.27 -26.17 -20.44
C GLY A 24 3.08 -26.08 -19.47
N SER A 25 3.29 -26.51 -18.22
CA SER A 25 2.26 -26.53 -17.17
C SER A 25 1.62 -25.17 -16.91
N ARG A 26 2.37 -24.07 -17.07
CA ARG A 26 1.83 -22.71 -16.95
C ARG A 26 0.83 -22.41 -18.06
N LEU A 27 1.14 -22.80 -19.30
CA LEU A 27 0.23 -22.63 -20.43
C LEU A 27 -1.02 -23.53 -20.28
N GLU A 28 -0.85 -24.76 -19.80
CA GLU A 28 -1.97 -25.66 -19.51
C GLU A 28 -2.92 -25.05 -18.48
N ARG A 29 -2.38 -24.46 -17.40
CA ARG A 29 -3.19 -23.74 -16.40
C ARG A 29 -3.89 -22.52 -17.01
N ILE A 30 -3.20 -21.73 -17.84
CA ILE A 30 -3.80 -20.59 -18.54
C ILE A 30 -4.98 -21.02 -19.41
N GLN A 31 -4.85 -22.14 -20.14
CA GLN A 31 -5.91 -22.66 -21.00
C GLN A 31 -7.17 -23.12 -20.24
N GLN A 32 -7.06 -23.35 -18.92
CA GLN A 32 -8.18 -23.67 -18.05
C GLN A 32 -8.87 -22.42 -17.47
N SER A 33 -8.27 -21.24 -17.61
CA SER A 33 -8.87 -19.98 -17.15
C SER A 33 -10.17 -19.69 -17.92
N PRO A 34 -11.26 -19.29 -17.24
CA PRO A 34 -12.48 -18.83 -17.91
C PRO A 34 -12.25 -17.55 -18.74
N GLN A 35 -11.16 -16.82 -18.48
CA GLN A 35 -10.82 -15.58 -19.19
C GLN A 35 -9.99 -15.84 -20.45
N TYR A 36 -9.52 -17.08 -20.66
CA TYR A 36 -8.68 -17.45 -21.80
C TYR A 36 -9.47 -18.22 -22.85
N ARG A 37 -9.52 -17.68 -24.07
CA ARG A 37 -10.14 -18.34 -25.23
C ARG A 37 -9.52 -17.83 -26.52
N ASP A 38 -9.60 -18.62 -27.59
CA ASP A 38 -9.02 -18.28 -28.90
C ASP A 38 -7.53 -17.90 -28.84
N GLY A 39 -6.80 -18.57 -27.93
CA GLY A 39 -5.36 -18.38 -27.74
C GLY A 39 -4.95 -17.06 -27.08
N LYS A 40 -5.85 -16.35 -26.39
CA LYS A 40 -5.54 -15.12 -25.65
C LYS A 40 -6.50 -14.88 -24.48
N PHE A 41 -6.12 -13.99 -23.57
CA PHE A 41 -7.01 -13.46 -22.54
C PHE A 41 -7.97 -12.40 -23.09
N HIS A 42 -9.17 -12.32 -22.51
CA HIS A 42 -10.21 -11.38 -22.89
C HIS A 42 -10.81 -10.68 -21.67
N ASN A 43 -11.23 -9.43 -21.86
CA ASN A 43 -12.02 -8.70 -20.87
C ASN A 43 -13.43 -9.33 -20.72
N GLN A 44 -14.04 -9.11 -19.55
CA GLN A 44 -15.44 -9.52 -19.28
C GLN A 44 -16.43 -8.75 -20.16
N GLN A 45 -16.09 -7.50 -20.51
CA GLN A 45 -16.85 -6.63 -21.40
C GLN A 45 -16.16 -6.50 -22.75
N GLU A 46 -16.95 -6.25 -23.79
CA GLU A 46 -16.41 -5.86 -25.09
C GLU A 46 -15.52 -4.63 -24.93
N THR A 47 -14.27 -4.72 -25.38
CA THR A 47 -13.25 -3.69 -25.14
C THR A 47 -12.51 -3.41 -26.44
N PRO A 48 -13.06 -2.55 -27.32
CA PRO A 48 -12.34 -2.06 -28.48
C PRO A 48 -11.09 -1.30 -28.05
N MET A 49 -9.92 -1.80 -28.44
CA MET A 49 -8.62 -1.20 -28.09
C MET A 49 -8.38 0.18 -28.72
N MET A 50 -9.15 0.53 -29.76
CA MET A 50 -9.07 1.81 -30.44
C MET A 50 -10.50 2.28 -30.71
N THR A 51 -10.83 3.43 -30.13
CA THR A 51 -12.13 4.11 -30.29
C THR A 51 -12.04 5.33 -31.18
N ASP A 52 -10.82 5.77 -31.55
CA ASP A 52 -10.63 6.86 -32.49
C ASP A 52 -11.09 6.46 -33.91
N LYS A 53 -12.07 7.21 -34.42
CA LYS A 53 -12.66 7.03 -35.75
C LYS A 53 -11.67 7.34 -36.88
N ARG A 54 -10.56 8.04 -36.61
CA ARG A 54 -9.50 8.38 -37.57
C ARG A 54 -8.55 7.22 -37.87
N GLY A 55 -8.59 6.15 -37.05
CA GLY A 55 -7.83 4.92 -37.26
C GLY A 55 -6.37 4.97 -36.75
N ARG A 56 -5.72 3.80 -36.75
CA ARG A 56 -4.42 3.57 -36.07
C ARG A 56 -3.27 4.43 -36.58
N ILE A 57 -3.23 4.76 -37.88
CA ILE A 57 -2.14 5.56 -38.48
C ILE A 57 -2.22 7.01 -37.98
N ALA A 58 -3.41 7.59 -37.93
CA ALA A 58 -3.61 8.95 -37.43
C ALA A 58 -3.28 9.03 -35.93
N ALA A 59 -3.75 8.09 -35.12
CA ALA A 59 -3.42 8.03 -33.70
C ALA A 59 -1.90 7.89 -33.45
N LEU A 60 -1.20 7.08 -34.25
CA LEU A 60 0.25 6.93 -34.17
C LEU A 60 0.98 8.22 -34.59
N TRP A 61 0.49 8.89 -35.64
CA TRP A 61 1.06 10.15 -36.10
C TRP A 61 0.90 11.26 -35.04
N ASP A 62 -0.29 11.38 -34.45
CA ASP A 62 -0.57 12.33 -33.36
C ASP A 62 0.37 12.08 -32.16
N PHE A 63 0.52 10.81 -31.77
CA PHE A 63 1.38 10.37 -30.67
C PHE A 63 2.86 10.74 -30.87
N PHE A 64 3.39 10.63 -32.08
CA PHE A 64 4.82 10.88 -32.34
C PHE A 64 5.15 12.31 -32.76
N PHE A 65 4.22 13.02 -33.42
CA PHE A 65 4.53 14.26 -34.11
C PHE A 65 3.64 15.46 -33.76
N ALA A 66 2.50 15.26 -33.07
CA ALA A 66 1.56 16.33 -32.75
C ALA A 66 1.17 16.38 -31.26
N ARG A 67 2.05 15.89 -30.38
CA ARG A 67 1.87 16.03 -28.94
C ARG A 67 2.05 17.48 -28.49
N PRO A 68 1.16 18.01 -27.63
CA PRO A 68 1.37 19.29 -26.99
C PRO A 68 2.67 19.32 -26.19
N ASP A 69 3.36 20.45 -26.14
CA ASP A 69 4.55 20.62 -25.30
C ASP A 69 4.23 20.40 -23.80
N THR A 70 2.97 20.60 -23.41
CA THR A 70 2.47 20.48 -22.05
C THR A 70 2.31 19.03 -21.56
N VAL A 71 2.58 18.01 -22.39
CA VAL A 71 2.56 16.59 -21.94
C VAL A 71 3.67 16.28 -20.92
N LYS A 72 4.66 17.17 -20.79
CA LYS A 72 5.73 17.10 -19.79
C LYS A 72 5.80 18.40 -18.99
N PRO A 73 6.23 18.34 -17.73
CA PRO A 73 6.44 19.55 -16.94
C PRO A 73 7.73 20.26 -17.37
N ASP A 74 7.71 21.60 -17.35
CA ASP A 74 8.87 22.45 -17.66
C ASP A 74 9.97 22.37 -16.59
N ARG A 75 9.61 21.91 -15.38
CA ARG A 75 10.50 21.75 -14.23
C ARG A 75 10.26 20.39 -13.56
N PRO A 76 11.26 19.84 -12.85
CA PRO A 76 11.05 18.65 -12.03
C PRO A 76 9.87 18.83 -11.08
N LEU A 77 9.05 17.79 -10.94
CA LEU A 77 7.97 17.75 -9.97
C LEU A 77 8.52 17.71 -8.55
N PRO A 78 7.82 18.31 -7.57
CA PRO A 78 8.21 18.19 -6.16
C PRO A 78 8.18 16.73 -5.71
N LEU A 79 9.17 16.36 -4.91
CA LEU A 79 9.26 15.03 -4.30
C LEU A 79 9.94 15.11 -2.93
N ILE A 80 9.58 14.18 -2.06
CA ILE A 80 10.16 13.98 -0.74
C ILE A 80 11.09 12.76 -0.80
N LYS A 81 12.35 12.93 -0.40
CA LYS A 81 13.35 11.86 -0.42
C LYS A 81 13.24 10.94 0.81
N THR A 82 12.12 10.23 0.91
CA THR A 82 11.84 9.31 2.02
C THR A 82 12.74 8.08 1.96
N ASP A 83 13.45 7.82 3.07
CA ASP A 83 14.26 6.63 3.28
C ASP A 83 13.36 5.46 3.71
N LEU A 84 12.94 4.65 2.74
CA LEU A 84 12.00 3.54 2.93
C LEU A 84 12.54 2.46 3.89
N ALA A 85 13.88 2.34 4.02
CA ALA A 85 14.48 1.34 4.88
C ALA A 85 14.35 1.68 6.38
N LYS A 86 14.26 2.97 6.71
CA LYS A 86 14.14 3.48 8.09
C LYS A 86 12.71 3.52 8.62
N LEU A 87 11.71 3.26 7.78
CA LEU A 87 10.31 3.27 8.20
C LEU A 87 10.02 2.11 9.17
N ASP A 88 9.26 2.41 10.23
CA ASP A 88 8.85 1.42 11.23
C ASP A 88 7.93 0.39 10.56
N LYS A 89 8.29 -0.90 10.67
CA LYS A 89 7.54 -1.99 10.06
C LYS A 89 6.11 -2.10 10.59
N GLN A 90 5.85 -1.62 11.80
CA GLN A 90 4.55 -1.71 12.47
C GLN A 90 3.55 -0.64 12.03
N GLN A 91 3.97 0.34 11.23
CA GLN A 91 3.07 1.35 10.69
C GLN A 91 2.44 0.87 9.37
N ASP A 92 1.13 1.04 9.26
CA ASP A 92 0.41 0.86 8.01
C ASP A 92 0.44 2.18 7.23
N LEU A 93 1.16 2.20 6.11
CA LEU A 93 1.40 3.41 5.33
C LEU A 93 1.52 3.10 3.82
N VAL A 94 1.39 4.13 3.01
CA VAL A 94 1.65 4.10 1.57
C VAL A 94 2.58 5.25 1.18
N VAL A 95 3.49 4.97 0.26
CA VAL A 95 4.40 5.94 -0.35
C VAL A 95 4.33 5.79 -1.87
N TRP A 96 3.98 6.88 -2.54
CA TRP A 96 4.00 6.93 -4.00
C TRP A 96 5.41 7.14 -4.53
N LEU A 97 5.90 6.24 -5.38
CA LEU A 97 7.25 6.32 -5.95
C LEU A 97 7.26 6.85 -7.40
N GLY A 98 6.08 7.25 -7.90
CA GLY A 98 5.86 7.78 -9.23
C GLY A 98 5.20 6.78 -10.17
N HIS A 99 4.38 7.29 -11.11
CA HIS A 99 3.56 6.47 -12.01
C HIS A 99 2.70 5.48 -11.22
N SER A 100 2.90 4.19 -11.47
CA SER A 100 2.24 3.05 -10.85
C SER A 100 3.09 2.39 -9.76
N SER A 101 4.26 2.94 -9.44
CA SER A 101 5.14 2.37 -8.43
C SER A 101 4.73 2.80 -7.02
N TRP A 102 4.44 1.82 -6.17
CA TRP A 102 4.00 2.05 -4.78
C TRP A 102 4.80 1.20 -3.80
N PHE A 103 5.19 1.81 -2.69
CA PHE A 103 5.66 1.09 -1.51
C PHE A 103 4.57 1.16 -0.43
N ILE A 104 4.13 0.00 0.04
CA ILE A 104 3.09 -0.12 1.06
C ILE A 104 3.68 -0.87 2.24
N GLN A 105 3.38 -0.40 3.44
CA GLN A 105 3.47 -1.21 4.64
C GLN A 105 2.08 -1.51 5.14
N LEU A 106 1.80 -2.80 5.33
CA LEU A 106 0.47 -3.25 5.74
C LEU A 106 0.60 -4.53 6.57
N GLY A 107 0.07 -4.52 7.80
CA GLY A 107 0.11 -5.69 8.68
C GLY A 107 1.53 -6.18 8.97
N GLY A 108 2.50 -5.27 9.11
CA GLY A 108 3.90 -5.66 9.33
C GLY A 108 4.63 -6.19 8.09
N LYS A 109 4.05 -6.07 6.89
CA LYS A 109 4.66 -6.47 5.61
C LYS A 109 5.07 -5.26 4.78
N ARG A 110 6.19 -5.39 4.06
CA ARG A 110 6.64 -4.44 3.03
C ARG A 110 6.24 -4.98 1.66
N ILE A 111 5.32 -4.29 1.00
CA ILE A 111 4.78 -4.63 -0.31
C ILE A 111 5.29 -3.59 -1.31
N LEU A 112 5.84 -4.06 -2.43
CA LEU A 112 6.25 -3.20 -3.54
C LEU A 112 5.39 -3.55 -4.75
N ILE A 113 4.76 -2.55 -5.36
CA ILE A 113 3.83 -2.72 -6.47
C ILE A 113 4.40 -2.03 -7.70
N ASP A 114 4.38 -2.72 -8.83
CA ASP A 114 4.74 -2.21 -10.17
C ASP A 114 5.97 -1.29 -10.18
N PRO A 115 7.13 -1.72 -9.63
CA PRO A 115 8.28 -0.85 -9.48
C PRO A 115 8.99 -0.60 -10.81
N VAL A 116 9.05 0.67 -11.22
CA VAL A 116 9.80 1.15 -12.39
C VAL A 116 10.72 2.27 -11.97
N PHE A 117 11.97 1.93 -11.65
CA PHE A 117 13.01 2.90 -11.28
C PHE A 117 13.87 3.33 -12.47
N SER A 118 13.70 2.67 -13.62
CA SER A 118 14.31 3.08 -14.87
C SER A 118 13.88 4.49 -15.30
N HIS A 119 14.77 5.19 -16.01
CA HIS A 119 14.48 6.51 -16.59
C HIS A 119 13.62 6.45 -17.86
N TYR A 120 13.04 5.28 -18.18
CA TYR A 120 12.24 5.02 -19.36
C TYR A 120 11.25 3.89 -19.07
N ALA A 121 10.14 3.87 -19.81
CA ALA A 121 9.12 2.82 -19.73
C ALA A 121 8.75 2.31 -21.13
N ALA A 122 9.70 1.63 -21.78
CA ALA A 122 9.59 1.15 -23.15
C ALA A 122 10.63 0.06 -23.43
N PRO A 123 10.50 -0.69 -24.55
CA PRO A 123 11.51 -1.67 -24.96
C PRO A 123 12.92 -1.11 -25.15
N PHE A 124 13.03 0.19 -25.45
CA PHE A 124 14.30 0.87 -25.69
C PHE A 124 14.41 2.13 -24.84
N ALA A 125 15.59 2.35 -24.23
CA ALA A 125 15.84 3.42 -23.26
C ALA A 125 15.66 4.86 -23.77
N PHE A 126 15.57 5.06 -25.09
CA PHE A 126 15.35 6.37 -25.69
C PHE A 126 13.86 6.73 -25.85
N LEU A 127 12.94 5.77 -25.69
CA LEU A 127 11.49 5.95 -25.78
C LEU A 127 10.86 6.11 -24.38
N ASN A 128 9.72 6.80 -24.30
CA ASN A 128 8.96 6.99 -23.06
C ASN A 128 9.83 7.41 -21.86
N LYS A 129 10.72 8.39 -22.09
CA LYS A 129 11.60 8.90 -21.04
C LYS A 129 10.79 9.50 -19.92
N ALA A 130 11.24 9.20 -18.72
CA ALA A 130 10.68 9.72 -17.51
C ALA A 130 10.90 11.24 -17.39
N PHE A 131 10.05 11.94 -16.65
CA PHE A 131 10.20 13.37 -16.39
C PHE A 131 11.55 13.67 -15.74
N ALA A 132 12.05 14.88 -15.99
CA ALA A 132 13.27 15.35 -15.36
C ALA A 132 13.10 15.37 -13.83
N GLY A 133 14.09 14.86 -13.10
CA GLY A 133 14.06 14.81 -11.64
C GLY A 133 15.13 13.89 -11.07
N ASP A 134 15.43 14.08 -9.80
CA ASP A 134 16.38 13.27 -9.03
C ASP A 134 15.62 12.30 -8.12
N TYR A 135 15.22 11.17 -8.70
CA TYR A 135 14.41 10.14 -8.05
C TYR A 135 15.30 9.30 -7.12
N PRO A 136 15.04 9.31 -5.80
CA PRO A 136 15.96 8.77 -4.81
C PRO A 136 15.84 7.24 -4.64
N TRP A 137 14.75 6.63 -5.11
CA TRP A 137 14.50 5.21 -4.88
C TRP A 137 15.23 4.37 -5.91
N ARG A 138 16.25 3.68 -5.42
CA ARG A 138 17.04 2.72 -6.19
C ARG A 138 16.92 1.34 -5.58
N ALA A 139 17.19 0.32 -6.39
CA ALA A 139 17.13 -1.06 -5.92
C ALA A 139 18.11 -1.31 -4.76
N GLU A 140 19.26 -0.64 -4.75
CA GLU A 140 20.31 -0.76 -3.72
C GLU A 140 19.86 -0.23 -2.36
N ASP A 141 19.06 0.84 -2.34
CA ASP A 141 18.59 1.51 -1.13
C ASP A 141 17.25 0.94 -0.61
N MET A 142 16.59 0.10 -1.40
CA MET A 142 15.32 -0.52 -1.02
C MET A 142 15.49 -1.47 0.19
N PRO A 143 14.59 -1.48 1.18
CA PRO A 143 14.56 -2.54 2.19
C PRO A 143 14.24 -3.91 1.57
N ASP A 144 14.33 -4.96 2.40
CA ASP A 144 13.71 -6.26 2.07
C ASP A 144 12.23 -6.08 1.72
N ILE A 145 11.80 -6.76 0.67
CA ILE A 145 10.44 -6.75 0.13
C ILE A 145 9.80 -8.09 0.46
N ASP A 146 8.81 -8.08 1.34
CA ASP A 146 8.10 -9.32 1.70
C ASP A 146 7.24 -9.81 0.53
N THR A 147 6.62 -8.90 -0.22
CA THR A 147 5.81 -9.22 -1.40
C THR A 147 6.03 -8.21 -2.51
N LEU A 148 6.51 -8.66 -3.67
CA LEU A 148 6.42 -7.91 -4.91
C LEU A 148 5.08 -8.21 -5.57
N VAL A 149 4.39 -7.20 -6.08
CA VAL A 149 3.16 -7.35 -6.84
C VAL A 149 3.34 -6.74 -8.21
N ILE A 150 2.99 -7.49 -9.25
CA ILE A 150 2.93 -6.97 -10.62
C ILE A 150 1.52 -7.08 -11.17
N SER A 151 0.94 -5.97 -11.64
CA SER A 151 -0.43 -5.95 -12.15
C SER A 151 -0.60 -6.53 -13.54
N HIS A 152 0.36 -6.31 -14.43
CA HIS A 152 0.39 -6.83 -15.79
C HIS A 152 1.79 -6.65 -16.41
N ASP A 153 1.99 -7.13 -17.63
CA ASP A 153 3.32 -7.23 -18.23
C ASP A 153 3.78 -5.99 -19.02
N HIS A 154 3.09 -4.85 -18.98
CA HIS A 154 3.56 -3.66 -19.72
C HIS A 154 4.87 -3.07 -19.18
N TRP A 155 5.54 -2.27 -20.01
CA TRP A 155 6.89 -1.76 -19.73
C TRP A 155 6.92 -0.72 -18.59
N ASP A 156 5.81 -0.04 -18.34
CA ASP A 156 5.62 0.93 -17.25
C ASP A 156 5.13 0.29 -15.94
N HIS A 157 5.03 -1.04 -15.88
CA HIS A 157 4.65 -1.82 -14.69
C HIS A 157 5.65 -2.94 -14.36
N LEU A 158 6.20 -3.59 -15.39
CA LEU A 158 7.15 -4.69 -15.29
C LEU A 158 8.50 -4.27 -15.90
N ASP A 159 9.36 -3.68 -15.08
CA ASP A 159 10.66 -3.16 -15.50
C ASP A 159 11.82 -4.14 -15.23
N TYR A 160 12.41 -4.68 -16.30
CA TYR A 160 13.47 -5.69 -16.20
C TYR A 160 14.70 -5.22 -15.39
N PRO A 161 15.31 -4.04 -15.67
CA PRO A 161 16.44 -3.55 -14.88
C PRO A 161 16.13 -3.43 -13.38
N THR A 162 14.99 -2.84 -13.03
CA THR A 162 14.55 -2.69 -11.64
C THR A 162 14.40 -4.06 -10.96
N LEU A 163 13.68 -4.99 -11.59
CA LEU A 163 13.43 -6.30 -11.01
C LEU A 163 14.69 -7.15 -10.88
N ARG A 164 15.59 -7.10 -11.87
CA ARG A 164 16.88 -7.77 -11.78
C ARG A 164 17.74 -7.28 -10.63
N ALA A 165 17.74 -5.98 -10.35
CA ALA A 165 18.48 -5.39 -9.25
C ALA A 165 17.81 -5.66 -7.88
N LEU A 166 16.47 -5.71 -7.82
CA LEU A 166 15.71 -6.01 -6.61
C LEU A 166 15.65 -7.50 -6.26
N LYS A 167 15.93 -8.39 -7.22
CA LYS A 167 15.85 -9.85 -7.07
C LYS A 167 16.34 -10.41 -5.71
N PRO A 168 17.52 -10.05 -5.17
CA PRO A 168 17.99 -10.61 -3.89
C PRO A 168 17.19 -10.16 -2.66
N LYS A 169 16.34 -9.12 -2.78
CA LYS A 169 15.56 -8.54 -1.68
C LYS A 169 14.09 -8.99 -1.67
N ILE A 170 13.63 -9.66 -2.72
CA ILE A 170 12.23 -10.07 -2.90
C ILE A 170 12.02 -11.46 -2.32
N LYS A 171 11.07 -11.59 -1.39
CA LYS A 171 10.75 -12.87 -0.74
C LYS A 171 9.63 -13.64 -1.42
N GLN A 172 8.61 -12.95 -1.94
CA GLN A 172 7.50 -13.54 -2.68
C GLN A 172 7.07 -12.61 -3.81
N ILE A 173 6.50 -13.17 -4.86
CA ILE A 173 6.01 -12.46 -6.04
C ILE A 173 4.57 -12.86 -6.28
N VAL A 174 3.65 -11.90 -6.37
CA VAL A 174 2.25 -12.12 -6.74
C VAL A 174 1.97 -11.42 -8.05
N THR A 175 1.38 -12.14 -9.01
CA THR A 175 1.13 -11.59 -10.34
C THR A 175 0.00 -12.36 -11.04
N PRO A 176 -0.64 -11.82 -12.10
CA PRO A 176 -1.63 -12.59 -12.83
C PRO A 176 -1.05 -13.77 -13.61
N LEU A 177 -1.91 -14.69 -14.01
CA LEU A 177 -1.58 -15.83 -14.86
C LEU A 177 -0.69 -15.45 -16.08
N GLY A 178 0.43 -16.13 -16.21
CA GLY A 178 1.34 -16.03 -17.34
C GLY A 178 2.48 -15.04 -17.15
N VAL A 179 2.32 -14.01 -16.31
CA VAL A 179 3.38 -13.01 -16.08
C VAL A 179 4.62 -13.66 -15.43
N GLY A 180 4.43 -14.72 -14.64
CA GLY A 180 5.51 -15.49 -14.02
C GLY A 180 6.51 -16.09 -15.02
N ALA A 181 6.12 -16.28 -16.29
CA ALA A 181 7.03 -16.72 -17.34
C ALA A 181 8.18 -15.73 -17.60
N HIS A 182 7.94 -14.42 -17.46
CA HIS A 182 9.00 -13.42 -17.55
C HIS A 182 9.97 -13.52 -16.38
N PHE A 183 9.45 -13.62 -15.15
CA PHE A 183 10.26 -13.80 -13.94
C PHE A 183 11.16 -15.04 -14.00
N GLU A 184 10.60 -16.18 -14.39
CA GLU A 184 11.37 -17.42 -14.54
C GLU A 184 12.44 -17.28 -15.63
N ALA A 185 12.12 -16.65 -16.77
CA ALA A 185 13.10 -16.34 -17.80
C ALA A 185 14.21 -15.40 -17.31
N TRP A 186 13.90 -14.51 -16.37
CA TRP A 186 14.85 -13.63 -15.69
C TRP A 186 15.52 -14.30 -14.49
N GLY A 187 15.34 -15.61 -14.32
CA GLY A 187 16.03 -16.45 -13.36
C GLY A 187 15.51 -16.35 -11.93
N PHE A 188 14.35 -15.76 -11.69
CA PHE A 188 13.69 -15.86 -10.39
C PHE A 188 13.33 -17.32 -10.10
N ASP A 189 13.38 -17.71 -8.82
CA ASP A 189 12.97 -19.03 -8.40
C ASP A 189 11.44 -19.17 -8.56
N PRO A 190 10.96 -20.13 -9.38
CA PRO A 190 9.53 -20.35 -9.57
C PRO A 190 8.76 -20.62 -8.28
N ALA A 191 9.42 -21.13 -7.23
CA ALA A 191 8.80 -21.38 -5.93
C ALA A 191 8.35 -20.10 -5.20
N LEU A 192 8.90 -18.94 -5.58
CA LEU A 192 8.53 -17.65 -5.01
C LEU A 192 7.38 -16.97 -5.77
N ILE A 193 6.91 -17.55 -6.88
CA ILE A 193 5.97 -16.92 -7.81
C ILE A 193 4.56 -17.49 -7.60
N HIS A 194 3.64 -16.62 -7.21
CA HIS A 194 2.21 -16.89 -7.11
C HIS A 194 1.49 -16.24 -8.28
N GLU A 195 1.19 -17.04 -9.30
CA GLU A 195 0.36 -16.60 -10.42
C GLU A 195 -1.13 -16.81 -10.09
N LEU A 196 -1.95 -15.77 -10.23
CA LEU A 196 -3.37 -15.81 -9.87
C LEU A 196 -4.26 -15.50 -11.08
N ASP A 197 -5.38 -16.20 -11.21
CA ASP A 197 -6.50 -15.77 -12.05
C ASP A 197 -7.37 -14.75 -11.29
N TRP A 198 -8.29 -14.08 -11.97
CA TRP A 198 -9.28 -13.25 -11.30
C TRP A 198 -10.10 -14.05 -10.30
N GLN A 199 -10.36 -13.43 -9.15
CA GLN A 199 -11.04 -14.00 -7.97
C GLN A 199 -10.20 -15.04 -7.20
N GLU A 200 -9.01 -15.38 -7.66
CA GLU A 200 -8.06 -16.16 -6.85
C GLU A 200 -7.33 -15.27 -5.84
N LYS A 201 -6.76 -15.91 -4.81
CA LYS A 201 -6.02 -15.24 -3.75
C LYS A 201 -4.88 -16.11 -3.24
N VAL A 202 -3.90 -15.47 -2.61
CA VAL A 202 -2.82 -16.12 -1.88
C VAL A 202 -2.66 -15.48 -0.51
N SER A 203 -2.50 -16.31 0.52
CA SER A 203 -2.10 -15.84 1.85
C SER A 203 -0.57 -15.79 1.90
N ILE A 204 -0.01 -14.59 2.02
CA ILE A 204 1.44 -14.38 2.15
C ILE A 204 1.92 -14.93 3.49
N ASP A 205 1.13 -14.69 4.54
CA ASP A 205 1.20 -15.31 5.85
C ASP A 205 -0.15 -15.16 6.58
N ASN A 206 -0.14 -15.26 7.92
CA ASN A 206 -1.35 -15.13 8.75
C ASN A 206 -1.91 -13.70 8.81
N GLU A 207 -1.13 -12.69 8.43
CA GLU A 207 -1.53 -11.27 8.52
C GLU A 207 -1.97 -10.71 7.17
N LEU A 208 -1.34 -11.13 6.05
CA LEU A 208 -1.62 -10.56 4.73
C LEU A 208 -2.14 -11.60 3.74
N THR A 209 -3.32 -11.33 3.19
CA THR A 209 -3.86 -12.02 2.01
C THR A 209 -3.95 -11.06 0.82
N VAL A 210 -3.49 -11.52 -0.35
CA VAL A 210 -3.54 -10.77 -1.60
C VAL A 210 -4.52 -11.46 -2.54
N HIS A 211 -5.53 -10.72 -2.99
CA HIS A 211 -6.49 -11.16 -3.99
C HIS A 211 -6.17 -10.55 -5.34
N ALA A 212 -6.21 -11.35 -6.41
CA ALA A 212 -6.24 -10.84 -7.78
C ALA A 212 -7.70 -10.65 -8.20
N LEU A 213 -8.05 -9.46 -8.66
CA LEU A 213 -9.41 -9.05 -8.97
C LEU A 213 -9.52 -8.60 -10.44
N PRO A 214 -10.74 -8.60 -11.01
CA PRO A 214 -10.93 -8.18 -12.39
C PRO A 214 -10.45 -6.75 -12.65
N ALA A 215 -9.88 -6.56 -13.83
CA ALA A 215 -9.52 -5.27 -14.42
C ALA A 215 -9.88 -5.27 -15.91
N ARG A 216 -10.14 -4.10 -16.48
CA ARG A 216 -10.46 -3.92 -17.90
C ARG A 216 -9.26 -3.34 -18.65
N HIS A 217 -8.39 -4.19 -19.16
CA HIS A 217 -7.15 -3.76 -19.80
C HIS A 217 -6.66 -4.79 -20.83
N PHE A 218 -5.36 -4.84 -21.08
CA PHE A 218 -4.71 -5.76 -22.00
C PHE A 218 -3.28 -6.06 -21.53
N SER A 219 -2.56 -6.93 -22.25
CA SER A 219 -1.16 -7.24 -21.96
C SER A 219 -0.34 -7.35 -23.23
N GLY A 220 0.98 -7.20 -23.10
CA GLY A 220 1.94 -7.54 -24.15
C GLY A 220 3.21 -6.70 -24.12
N ARG A 221 4.34 -7.38 -24.29
CA ARG A 221 5.68 -6.75 -24.44
C ARG A 221 6.27 -6.83 -25.84
N GLY A 222 5.69 -7.68 -26.70
CA GLY A 222 6.19 -8.00 -28.04
C GLY A 222 5.13 -7.85 -29.12
N LEU A 223 5.25 -8.63 -30.19
CA LEU A 223 4.33 -8.55 -31.35
C LEU A 223 2.95 -9.16 -31.10
N THR A 224 2.82 -10.04 -30.10
CA THR A 224 1.56 -10.68 -29.73
C THR A 224 1.11 -10.20 -28.35
N GLY A 225 -0.10 -9.64 -28.27
CA GLY A 225 -0.72 -9.23 -27.00
C GLY A 225 -1.60 -10.30 -26.38
N ASN A 226 -2.02 -10.05 -25.14
CA ASN A 226 -3.00 -10.82 -24.36
C ASN A 226 -2.62 -12.28 -24.12
N LYS A 227 -1.32 -12.56 -23.98
CA LYS A 227 -0.80 -13.91 -23.66
C LYS A 227 -0.64 -14.15 -22.16
N THR A 228 -0.61 -13.08 -21.38
CA THR A 228 -0.67 -13.08 -19.92
C THR A 228 -1.93 -12.33 -19.48
N LEU A 229 -2.40 -12.58 -18.27
CA LEU A 229 -3.53 -11.88 -17.67
C LEU A 229 -3.06 -10.52 -17.10
N TRP A 230 -4.01 -9.62 -16.86
CA TRP A 230 -3.88 -8.35 -16.14
C TRP A 230 -4.86 -8.36 -14.97
N ALA A 231 -4.55 -7.72 -13.84
CA ALA A 231 -5.47 -7.70 -12.70
C ALA A 231 -5.34 -6.42 -11.87
N SER A 232 -6.41 -6.12 -11.14
CA SER A 232 -6.37 -5.28 -9.95
C SER A 232 -6.10 -6.15 -8.72
N PHE A 233 -5.77 -5.54 -7.58
CA PHE A 233 -5.41 -6.27 -6.37
C PHE A 233 -6.12 -5.73 -5.14
N MET A 234 -6.50 -6.63 -4.24
CA MET A 234 -6.94 -6.29 -2.89
C MET A 234 -5.99 -6.90 -1.86
N PHE A 235 -5.45 -6.05 -0.99
CA PHE A 235 -4.61 -6.42 0.13
C PHE A 235 -5.45 -6.40 1.40
N VAL A 236 -5.61 -7.56 2.03
CA VAL A 236 -6.46 -7.74 3.21
C VAL A 236 -5.60 -8.16 4.40
N THR A 237 -5.70 -7.38 5.47
CA THR A 237 -5.23 -7.74 6.82
C THR A 237 -6.41 -7.78 7.78
N PRO A 238 -6.24 -8.27 9.03
CA PRO A 238 -7.33 -8.24 10.00
C PRO A 238 -7.81 -6.82 10.33
N GLN A 239 -6.98 -5.79 10.10
CA GLN A 239 -7.31 -4.40 10.42
C GLN A 239 -7.65 -3.55 9.20
N ARG A 240 -7.10 -3.87 8.02
CA ARG A 240 -7.15 -2.96 6.86
C ARG A 240 -7.40 -3.67 5.54
N LYS A 241 -8.02 -2.94 4.61
CA LYS A 241 -8.17 -3.32 3.21
C LYS A 241 -7.67 -2.21 2.28
N VAL A 242 -6.70 -2.53 1.43
CA VAL A 242 -6.16 -1.61 0.43
C VAL A 242 -6.41 -2.19 -0.96
N TYR A 243 -7.08 -1.42 -1.81
CA TYR A 243 -7.29 -1.76 -3.21
C TYR A 243 -6.24 -1.05 -4.08
N TYR A 244 -5.70 -1.77 -5.07
CA TYR A 244 -4.87 -1.22 -6.14
C TYR A 244 -5.49 -1.58 -7.48
N SER A 245 -5.78 -0.56 -8.30
CA SER A 245 -6.51 -0.77 -9.55
C SER A 245 -5.71 -1.47 -10.65
N GLY A 246 -4.37 -1.44 -10.58
CA GLY A 246 -3.55 -1.67 -11.78
C GLY A 246 -3.90 -0.65 -12.86
N ASP A 247 -3.72 -1.06 -14.12
CA ASP A 247 -4.28 -0.34 -15.25
C ASP A 247 -5.63 -0.94 -15.59
N THR A 248 -6.68 -0.12 -15.53
CA THR A 248 -8.03 -0.59 -15.77
C THR A 248 -8.91 0.56 -16.26
N GLY A 249 -9.66 0.28 -17.33
CA GLY A 249 -10.77 1.13 -17.74
C GLY A 249 -12.02 0.90 -16.89
N TYR A 250 -12.99 1.80 -17.02
CA TYR A 250 -14.23 1.73 -16.27
C TYR A 250 -15.09 0.50 -16.60
N GLY A 251 -15.81 -0.03 -15.60
CA GLY A 251 -16.74 -1.15 -15.77
C GLY A 251 -17.46 -1.59 -14.49
N PRO A 252 -18.39 -2.55 -14.58
CA PRO A 252 -19.22 -3.01 -13.45
C PRO A 252 -18.42 -3.78 -12.39
N HIS A 253 -17.17 -4.16 -12.70
CA HIS A 253 -16.30 -4.86 -11.75
C HIS A 253 -16.03 -4.02 -10.50
N PHE A 254 -15.99 -2.69 -10.58
CA PHE A 254 -15.81 -1.83 -9.40
C PHE A 254 -16.94 -2.00 -8.39
N ARG A 255 -18.19 -1.91 -8.83
CA ARG A 255 -19.35 -2.18 -7.98
C ARG A 255 -19.34 -3.60 -7.41
N GLN A 256 -19.02 -4.59 -8.23
CA GLN A 256 -18.93 -5.99 -7.79
C GLN A 256 -17.86 -6.19 -6.72
N ILE A 257 -16.70 -5.53 -6.87
CA ILE A 257 -15.62 -5.55 -5.88
C ILE A 257 -16.08 -4.85 -4.58
N GLY A 258 -16.75 -3.70 -4.67
CA GLY A 258 -17.30 -3.00 -3.49
C GLY A 258 -18.44 -3.76 -2.79
N GLU A 259 -19.15 -4.64 -3.50
CA GLU A 259 -20.11 -5.58 -2.92
C GLU A 259 -19.42 -6.77 -2.24
N GLN A 260 -18.30 -7.23 -2.79
CA GLN A 260 -17.51 -8.35 -2.28
C GLN A 260 -16.68 -7.96 -1.04
N PHE A 261 -16.13 -6.75 -1.01
CA PHE A 261 -15.29 -6.24 0.07
C PHE A 261 -15.92 -5.00 0.69
N SER A 262 -16.45 -5.13 1.90
CA SER A 262 -16.84 -3.96 2.70
C SER A 262 -15.62 -3.27 3.30
N ASP A 263 -15.75 -1.98 3.64
CA ASP A 263 -14.75 -1.24 4.41
C ASP A 263 -13.37 -1.21 3.76
N ILE A 264 -13.30 -0.81 2.48
CA ILE A 264 -12.02 -0.55 1.81
C ILE A 264 -11.46 0.76 2.37
N ASP A 265 -10.35 0.70 3.11
CA ASP A 265 -9.77 1.87 3.75
C ASP A 265 -9.14 2.82 2.72
N LEU A 266 -8.44 2.25 1.74
CA LEU A 266 -7.72 3.01 0.73
C LEU A 266 -7.87 2.35 -0.64
N ALA A 267 -8.25 3.14 -1.64
CA ALA A 267 -8.17 2.78 -3.05
C ALA A 267 -7.07 3.60 -3.73
N ILE A 268 -6.04 2.90 -4.21
CA ILE A 268 -5.04 3.44 -5.12
C ILE A 268 -5.58 3.24 -6.54
N MET A 269 -5.95 4.34 -7.18
CA MET A 269 -6.71 4.33 -8.43
C MET A 269 -5.89 4.92 -9.56
N GLU A 270 -5.85 4.24 -10.70
CA GLU A 270 -5.35 4.79 -11.94
C GLU A 270 -6.04 6.11 -12.25
N ASN A 271 -5.26 7.15 -12.54
CA ASN A 271 -5.75 8.46 -12.91
C ASN A 271 -4.70 9.16 -13.78
N GLY A 272 -4.53 8.63 -14.99
CA GLY A 272 -3.56 9.16 -15.95
C GLY A 272 -3.55 8.33 -17.23
N GLN A 273 -2.83 8.82 -18.23
CA GLN A 273 -2.62 8.18 -19.52
C GLN A 273 -3.90 7.83 -20.30
N TYR A 274 -5.02 8.44 -19.95
CA TYR A 274 -6.29 8.30 -20.64
C TYR A 274 -6.34 9.15 -21.92
N ASP A 275 -7.18 8.74 -22.86
CA ASP A 275 -7.53 9.50 -24.07
C ASP A 275 -8.86 8.95 -24.61
N GLU A 276 -9.63 9.79 -25.31
CA GLU A 276 -10.87 9.37 -25.96
C GLU A 276 -10.65 8.26 -26.99
N GLY A 277 -9.44 8.15 -27.56
CA GLY A 277 -9.03 7.12 -28.50
C GLY A 277 -8.85 5.73 -27.91
N TRP A 278 -8.77 5.58 -26.58
CA TRP A 278 -8.65 4.29 -25.89
C TRP A 278 -9.34 4.25 -24.52
N LYS A 279 -10.40 5.04 -24.34
CA LYS A 279 -11.15 5.23 -23.08
C LYS A 279 -11.67 3.97 -22.37
N TYR A 280 -11.64 2.80 -23.02
CA TYR A 280 -12.10 1.56 -22.40
C TYR A 280 -11.03 0.82 -21.60
N ILE A 281 -9.75 1.20 -21.74
CA ILE A 281 -8.63 0.53 -21.08
C ILE A 281 -7.90 1.41 -20.05
N HIS A 282 -8.19 2.72 -20.04
CA HIS A 282 -7.70 3.69 -19.06
C HIS A 282 -8.88 4.57 -18.64
N MET A 283 -9.07 4.76 -17.34
CA MET A 283 -10.18 5.58 -16.83
C MET A 283 -9.94 7.07 -17.05
N MET A 284 -10.98 7.77 -17.49
CA MET A 284 -11.02 9.23 -17.33
C MET A 284 -11.07 9.58 -15.83
N SER A 285 -10.60 10.75 -15.42
CA SER A 285 -10.61 11.16 -14.00
C SER A 285 -12.02 11.11 -13.37
N GLU A 286 -13.05 11.44 -14.14
CA GLU A 286 -14.45 11.36 -13.68
C GLU A 286 -14.90 9.92 -13.48
N GLU A 287 -14.42 8.99 -14.30
CA GLU A 287 -14.69 7.57 -14.16
C GLU A 287 -13.92 6.96 -12.97
N ALA A 288 -12.68 7.39 -12.72
CA ALA A 288 -11.92 6.99 -11.53
C ALA A 288 -12.62 7.44 -10.23
N ALA A 289 -13.18 8.66 -10.24
CA ALA A 289 -13.98 9.17 -9.13
C ALA A 289 -15.30 8.37 -8.95
N GLN A 290 -15.95 7.96 -10.04
CA GLN A 290 -17.13 7.11 -9.99
C GLN A 290 -16.81 5.69 -9.49
N ALA A 291 -15.76 5.08 -10.04
CA ALA A 291 -15.27 3.76 -9.64
C ALA A 291 -14.95 3.70 -8.14
N THR A 292 -14.38 4.77 -7.58
CA THR A 292 -14.07 4.86 -6.14
C THR A 292 -15.34 4.82 -5.28
N GLU A 293 -16.40 5.53 -5.65
CA GLU A 293 -17.68 5.46 -4.94
C GLU A 293 -18.31 4.07 -5.04
N GLU A 294 -18.23 3.44 -6.22
CA GLU A 294 -18.76 2.09 -6.44
C GLU A 294 -17.98 1.02 -5.67
N LEU A 295 -16.68 1.20 -5.50
CA LEU A 295 -15.85 0.41 -4.59
C LEU A 295 -16.24 0.60 -3.12
N ARG A 296 -16.89 1.72 -2.78
CA ARG A 296 -17.17 2.14 -1.39
C ARG A 296 -15.88 2.29 -0.56
N ALA A 297 -14.82 2.79 -1.19
CA ALA A 297 -13.58 3.10 -0.52
C ALA A 297 -13.72 4.39 0.31
N LYS A 298 -13.11 4.42 1.50
CA LYS A 298 -13.11 5.60 2.38
C LYS A 298 -12.20 6.70 1.84
N THR A 299 -11.08 6.30 1.24
CA THR A 299 -10.07 7.23 0.72
C THR A 299 -9.58 6.79 -0.65
N MET A 300 -9.32 7.77 -1.50
CA MET A 300 -8.73 7.61 -2.82
C MET A 300 -7.36 8.29 -2.87
N VAL A 301 -6.39 7.61 -3.46
CA VAL A 301 -5.14 8.22 -3.91
C VAL A 301 -4.99 7.95 -5.43
N PRO A 302 -4.79 8.99 -6.27
CA PRO A 302 -4.59 8.82 -7.70
C PRO A 302 -3.14 8.39 -8.01
N GLY A 303 -2.98 7.43 -8.94
CA GLY A 303 -1.72 6.96 -9.50
C GLY A 303 -1.64 7.11 -11.03
N HIS A 304 -0.69 6.42 -11.67
CA HIS A 304 -0.49 6.38 -13.14
C HIS A 304 -0.15 7.72 -13.82
N ALA A 305 0.18 8.74 -13.02
CA ALA A 305 0.58 10.07 -13.47
C ALA A 305 1.99 10.43 -12.97
N GLY A 306 2.46 11.65 -13.27
CA GLY A 306 3.60 12.26 -12.57
C GLY A 306 4.99 11.69 -12.86
N ARG A 307 5.15 10.76 -13.81
CA ARG A 307 6.47 10.20 -14.15
C ARG A 307 6.74 10.07 -15.64
N PHE A 308 5.76 9.64 -16.43
CA PHE A 308 5.91 9.41 -17.86
C PHE A 308 4.80 10.12 -18.65
N ALA A 309 5.11 10.51 -19.89
CA ALA A 309 4.12 11.03 -20.83
C ALA A 309 3.73 9.92 -21.81
N LEU A 310 2.73 9.12 -21.49
CA LEU A 310 2.25 8.00 -22.31
C LEU A 310 0.96 8.35 -23.07
N ALA A 311 0.24 9.41 -22.69
CA ALA A 311 -0.89 9.98 -23.42
C ALA A 311 -0.65 11.42 -23.90
N ASN A 312 -1.70 12.01 -24.49
CA ASN A 312 -1.66 13.34 -25.11
C ASN A 312 -2.17 14.47 -24.19
N HIS A 313 -2.74 14.15 -23.03
CA HIS A 313 -3.19 15.15 -22.06
C HIS A 313 -2.00 15.88 -21.42
N SER A 314 -2.23 17.10 -20.91
CA SER A 314 -1.22 17.83 -20.14
C SER A 314 -0.80 17.04 -18.89
N TRP A 315 0.46 17.14 -18.46
CA TRP A 315 0.97 16.36 -17.32
C TRP A 315 0.21 16.63 -16.01
N ASP A 316 -0.33 17.84 -15.85
CA ASP A 316 -1.03 18.32 -14.66
C ASP A 316 -2.55 18.07 -14.70
N GLU A 317 -3.08 17.77 -15.89
CA GLU A 317 -4.51 17.61 -16.12
C GLU A 317 -5.15 16.54 -15.22
N PRO A 318 -4.57 15.33 -15.06
CA PRO A 318 -5.19 14.30 -14.24
C PRO A 318 -5.34 14.73 -12.77
N PHE A 319 -4.40 15.51 -12.22
CA PHE A 319 -4.49 16.01 -10.85
C PHE A 319 -5.61 17.06 -10.70
N ARG A 320 -5.75 17.97 -11.67
CA ARG A 320 -6.82 18.99 -11.63
C ARG A 320 -8.21 18.38 -11.84
N ARG A 321 -8.33 17.45 -12.78
CA ARG A 321 -9.61 16.81 -13.10
C ARG A 321 -10.06 15.89 -11.99
N ILE A 322 -9.18 15.07 -11.41
CA ILE A 322 -9.60 14.20 -10.29
C ILE A 322 -10.00 14.99 -9.05
N ALA A 323 -9.32 16.10 -8.75
CA ALA A 323 -9.71 16.99 -7.65
C ALA A 323 -11.11 17.56 -7.86
N THR A 324 -11.41 17.98 -9.09
CA THR A 324 -12.74 18.48 -9.46
C THR A 324 -13.79 17.38 -9.42
N ALA A 325 -13.49 16.21 -9.99
CA ALA A 325 -14.40 15.08 -10.06
C ALA A 325 -14.72 14.48 -8.68
N SER A 326 -13.79 14.57 -7.73
CA SER A 326 -13.95 14.05 -6.37
C SER A 326 -14.64 15.02 -5.41
N ALA A 327 -14.86 16.28 -5.81
CA ALA A 327 -15.47 17.27 -4.94
C ALA A 327 -16.90 16.85 -4.53
N GLY A 328 -17.15 16.77 -3.21
CA GLY A 328 -18.45 16.42 -2.65
C GLY A 328 -18.83 14.93 -2.73
N ARG A 329 -17.88 14.05 -3.10
CA ARG A 329 -18.10 12.60 -3.12
C ARG A 329 -17.98 11.98 -1.74
N SER A 330 -18.45 10.73 -1.61
CA SER A 330 -18.49 9.99 -0.34
C SER A 330 -17.14 9.51 0.19
N TYR A 331 -16.03 9.85 -0.47
CA TYR A 331 -14.68 9.44 -0.07
C TYR A 331 -13.76 10.66 0.06
N GLN A 332 -12.68 10.52 0.82
CA GLN A 332 -11.62 11.51 0.89
C GLN A 332 -10.64 11.35 -0.27
N LEU A 333 -10.39 12.41 -1.05
CA LEU A 333 -9.30 12.43 -2.02
C LEU A 333 -8.00 12.91 -1.35
N LEU A 334 -6.92 12.16 -1.53
CA LEU A 334 -5.57 12.57 -1.17
C LEU A 334 -4.66 12.65 -2.40
N THR A 335 -3.89 13.73 -2.51
CA THR A 335 -2.94 13.96 -3.61
C THR A 335 -1.53 14.17 -3.05
N PRO A 336 -0.86 13.11 -2.58
CA PRO A 336 0.46 13.23 -1.97
C PRO A 336 1.51 13.71 -2.97
N GLU A 337 2.53 14.41 -2.45
CA GLU A 337 3.78 14.54 -3.20
C GLU A 337 4.42 13.17 -3.38
N MET A 338 5.19 13.00 -4.46
CA MET A 338 5.94 11.76 -4.66
C MET A 338 6.91 11.56 -3.48
N GLY A 339 6.88 10.40 -2.86
CA GLY A 339 7.69 10.10 -1.68
C GLY A 339 7.08 10.53 -0.35
N GLN A 340 5.96 11.26 -0.35
CA GLN A 340 5.26 11.59 0.89
C GLN A 340 4.71 10.32 1.54
N ILE A 341 4.87 10.22 2.86
CA ILE A 341 4.29 9.14 3.66
C ILE A 341 2.83 9.49 3.94
N LEU A 342 1.92 8.58 3.57
CA LEU A 342 0.53 8.62 3.99
C LEU A 342 0.26 7.46 4.94
N GLU A 343 -0.07 7.77 6.20
CA GLU A 343 -0.48 6.76 7.17
C GLU A 343 -1.93 6.33 6.93
N ILE A 344 -2.18 5.03 6.76
CA ILE A 344 -3.51 4.50 6.43
C ILE A 344 -4.49 4.68 7.62
N TYR A 345 -4.01 4.81 8.86
CA TYR A 345 -4.86 5.07 10.03
C TYR A 345 -5.52 6.46 10.04
N GLN A 346 -4.90 7.46 9.43
CA GLN A 346 -5.45 8.83 9.39
C GLN A 346 -6.61 8.95 8.40
N LEU A 347 -6.71 8.00 7.46
CA LEU A 347 -7.64 8.00 6.33
C LEU A 347 -9.06 7.55 6.68
N SER A 348 -9.20 6.81 7.79
CA SER A 348 -10.50 6.26 8.21
C SER A 348 -11.30 7.17 9.15
N ASN A 349 -10.76 8.32 9.57
CA ASN A 349 -11.33 9.12 10.68
C ASN A 349 -11.71 10.55 10.30
N GLU A 350 -11.42 11.04 9.09
CA GLU A 350 -11.81 12.42 8.71
C GLU A 350 -13.30 12.55 8.31
N GLN A 351 -14.03 11.43 8.14
CA GLN A 351 -15.47 11.46 7.88
C GLN A 351 -16.36 11.35 9.13
N ASP A 352 -15.78 11.12 10.32
CA ASP A 352 -16.51 11.10 11.59
C ASP A 352 -16.38 12.42 12.40
N VAL A 353 -15.82 13.48 11.79
CA VAL A 353 -15.61 14.78 12.46
C VAL A 353 -16.22 15.93 11.65
N GLU A 354 -17.49 15.82 11.29
CA GLU A 354 -18.32 17.02 11.17
C GLU A 354 -19.06 17.25 12.50
N GLY A 355 -18.55 18.18 13.30
CA GLY A 355 -19.27 18.77 14.42
C GLY A 355 -18.90 18.25 15.81
N GLY A 356 -17.62 18.25 16.17
CA GLY A 356 -17.20 18.06 17.56
C GLY A 356 -15.81 18.63 17.78
N ASP A 357 -15.68 19.52 18.75
CA ASP A 357 -14.39 19.94 19.31
C ASP A 357 -13.49 18.70 19.51
N MET A 358 -12.32 18.68 18.87
CA MET A 358 -11.30 17.61 19.05
C MET A 358 -10.58 17.72 20.42
N SER A 359 -11.13 18.49 21.35
CA SER A 359 -10.81 18.34 22.76
C SER A 359 -11.57 17.15 23.36
N MET A 360 -10.84 16.29 24.05
CA MET A 360 -11.41 15.26 24.89
C MET A 360 -12.40 15.90 25.88
N PRO A 361 -13.64 15.39 26.02
CA PRO A 361 -14.44 15.72 27.19
C PRO A 361 -13.63 15.30 28.41
N LYS A 362 -13.15 16.29 29.18
CA LYS A 362 -12.33 16.07 30.38
C LYS A 362 -12.94 15.00 31.30
N ASP A 363 -14.26 15.02 31.40
CA ASP A 363 -15.09 14.09 32.17
C ASP A 363 -14.92 12.62 31.74
N PHE A 364 -14.72 12.34 30.45
CA PHE A 364 -14.46 10.98 29.98
C PHE A 364 -13.07 10.51 30.43
N MET A 365 -12.03 11.34 30.32
CA MET A 365 -10.70 10.95 30.80
C MET A 365 -10.66 10.77 32.31
N GLU A 366 -11.33 11.65 33.04
CA GLU A 366 -11.45 11.55 34.49
C GLU A 366 -12.16 10.24 34.89
N SER A 367 -13.29 9.90 34.26
CA SER A 367 -13.99 8.63 34.54
C SER A 367 -13.21 7.38 34.11
N LEU A 368 -12.49 7.42 32.99
CA LEU A 368 -11.60 6.34 32.56
C LEU A 368 -10.46 6.14 33.56
N LEU A 369 -9.83 7.23 34.01
CA LEU A 369 -8.74 7.19 34.98
C LEU A 369 -9.23 6.73 36.35
N GLU A 370 -10.42 7.15 36.79
CA GLU A 370 -11.04 6.67 38.02
C GLU A 370 -11.27 5.16 37.97
N TRP A 371 -11.79 4.65 36.85
CA TRP A 371 -11.95 3.21 36.65
C TRP A 371 -10.61 2.48 36.62
N VAL A 372 -9.61 3.01 35.91
CA VAL A 372 -8.26 2.44 35.82
C VAL A 372 -7.63 2.37 37.22
N ASP A 373 -7.68 3.45 37.99
CA ASP A 373 -7.14 3.53 39.36
C ASP A 373 -7.87 2.57 40.31
N GLY A 374 -9.20 2.44 40.19
CA GLY A 374 -10.00 1.47 40.94
C GLY A 374 -9.68 0.00 40.62
N ASN A 375 -8.95 -0.28 39.55
CA ASN A 375 -8.61 -1.63 39.09
C ASN A 375 -7.10 -1.95 39.17
N MET A 376 -6.33 -1.19 39.97
CA MET A 376 -4.86 -1.31 40.03
C MET A 376 -4.33 -2.55 40.78
N GLN A 377 -5.11 -3.12 41.71
CA GLN A 377 -4.71 -4.28 42.54
C GLN A 377 -4.87 -5.64 41.82
N ARG A 378 -4.95 -5.61 40.49
CA ARG A 378 -5.01 -6.81 39.64
C ARG A 378 -4.21 -6.62 38.35
N PRO A 379 -3.94 -7.71 37.61
CA PRO A 379 -3.40 -7.60 36.26
C PRO A 379 -4.37 -6.87 35.33
N LEU A 380 -4.15 -5.57 35.12
CA LEU A 380 -4.91 -4.74 34.20
C LEU A 380 -4.24 -4.75 32.82
N ARG A 381 -4.87 -5.40 31.84
CA ARG A 381 -4.44 -5.43 30.45
C ARG A 381 -5.08 -4.29 29.67
N ILE A 382 -4.35 -3.74 28.69
CA ILE A 382 -4.83 -2.58 27.90
C ILE A 382 -6.11 -2.93 27.14
N GLU A 383 -6.25 -4.18 26.69
CA GLU A 383 -7.46 -4.72 26.04
C GLU A 383 -8.70 -4.58 26.93
N GLU A 384 -8.53 -4.72 28.24
CA GLU A 384 -9.64 -4.60 29.19
C GLU A 384 -10.04 -3.15 29.40
N VAL A 385 -9.06 -2.24 29.44
CA VAL A 385 -9.31 -0.80 29.50
C VAL A 385 -10.03 -0.32 28.24
N ALA A 386 -9.63 -0.83 27.08
CA ALA A 386 -10.29 -0.55 25.80
C ALA A 386 -11.73 -1.05 25.75
N ARG A 387 -11.96 -2.29 26.21
CA ARG A 387 -13.32 -2.85 26.31
C ARG A 387 -14.20 -2.02 27.25
N GLN A 388 -13.64 -1.56 28.37
CA GLN A 388 -14.36 -0.70 29.31
C GLN A 388 -14.70 0.67 28.71
N SER A 389 -13.78 1.24 27.93
CA SER A 389 -13.95 2.57 27.37
C SER A 389 -14.92 2.63 26.18
N GLY A 390 -15.33 1.46 25.65
CA GLY A 390 -16.12 1.39 24.41
C GLY A 390 -15.34 1.76 23.15
N TYR A 391 -14.02 1.99 23.28
CA TYR A 391 -13.15 2.38 22.18
C TYR A 391 -12.21 1.23 21.81
N SER A 392 -11.76 1.23 20.56
CA SER A 392 -10.72 0.30 20.16
C SER A 392 -9.45 0.53 21.00
N LYS A 393 -8.69 -0.54 21.27
CA LYS A 393 -7.42 -0.47 22.02
C LYS A 393 -6.45 0.55 21.44
N TRP A 394 -6.47 0.74 20.13
CA TRP A 394 -5.59 1.66 19.43
C TRP A 394 -6.06 3.11 19.56
N TYR A 395 -7.37 3.37 19.40
CA TYR A 395 -7.94 4.70 19.56
C TYR A 395 -7.74 5.20 21.00
N LEU A 396 -8.05 4.36 21.99
CA LEU A 396 -7.86 4.68 23.40
C LEU A 396 -6.40 5.03 23.74
N GLN A 397 -5.43 4.25 23.25
CA GLN A 397 -4.02 4.50 23.53
C GLN A 397 -3.52 5.80 22.88
N ARG A 398 -4.00 6.14 21.68
CA ARG A 398 -3.65 7.38 21.00
C ARG A 398 -4.28 8.59 21.70
N MET A 399 -5.60 8.55 21.95
CA MET A 399 -6.31 9.59 22.71
C MET A 399 -5.63 9.87 24.05
N PHE A 400 -5.25 8.81 24.77
CA PHE A 400 -4.59 8.96 26.06
C PHE A 400 -3.19 9.55 25.93
N SER A 401 -2.43 9.18 24.89
CA SER A 401 -1.09 9.72 24.67
C SER A 401 -1.13 11.21 24.32
N ASP A 402 -2.09 11.62 23.50
CA ASP A 402 -2.31 13.02 23.10
C ASP A 402 -2.73 13.87 24.32
N TRP A 403 -3.57 13.32 25.20
CA TRP A 403 -4.04 13.99 26.41
C TRP A 403 -3.00 14.03 27.55
N ALA A 404 -2.33 12.92 27.84
CA ALA A 404 -1.43 12.78 29.00
C ALA A 404 0.06 13.04 28.69
N GLY A 405 0.42 13.16 27.41
CA GLY A 405 1.82 13.23 26.96
C GLY A 405 2.61 11.93 27.15
N LYS A 406 1.94 10.81 27.45
CA LYS A 406 2.55 9.48 27.64
C LYS A 406 1.53 8.37 27.38
N SER A 407 2.02 7.18 26.98
CA SER A 407 1.14 6.05 26.71
C SER A 407 0.34 5.60 27.95
N LEU A 408 -0.88 5.11 27.72
CA LEU A 408 -1.73 4.52 28.75
C LEU A 408 -1.03 3.36 29.48
N GLY A 409 -0.27 2.53 28.74
CA GLY A 409 0.53 1.46 29.33
C GLY A 409 1.65 1.97 30.25
N ALA A 410 2.28 3.09 29.91
CA ALA A 410 3.27 3.73 30.78
C ALA A 410 2.61 4.31 32.03
N TYR A 411 1.47 5.00 31.88
CA TYR A 411 0.69 5.52 33.01
C TYR A 411 0.30 4.43 34.01
N ILE A 412 -0.31 3.33 33.53
CA ILE A 412 -0.72 2.20 34.38
C ILE A 412 0.49 1.60 35.12
N ARG A 413 1.62 1.45 34.43
CA ARG A 413 2.84 0.90 35.01
C ARG A 413 3.42 1.82 36.09
N GLU A 414 3.47 3.12 35.83
CA GLU A 414 3.93 4.12 36.80
C GLU A 414 3.03 4.12 38.04
N ARG A 415 1.72 4.08 37.85
CA ARG A 415 0.75 4.07 38.96
C ARG A 415 0.90 2.82 39.83
N LYS A 416 1.05 1.65 39.19
CA LYS A 416 1.33 0.38 39.88
C LYS A 416 2.62 0.42 40.70
N LEU A 417 3.69 1.02 40.16
CA LEU A 417 4.95 1.18 40.88
C LEU A 417 4.82 2.12 42.09
N GLN A 418 4.02 3.19 41.98
CA GLN A 418 3.74 4.09 43.11
C GLN A 418 2.96 3.37 44.22
N LEU A 419 1.91 2.63 43.87
CA LEU A 419 1.14 1.86 44.84
C LEU A 419 1.98 0.76 45.51
N ALA A 420 2.80 0.06 44.73
CA ALA A 420 3.76 -0.90 45.27
C ALA A 420 4.77 -0.24 46.22
N ALA A 421 5.21 0.98 45.94
CA ALA A 421 6.09 1.73 46.83
C ALA A 421 5.40 2.11 48.15
N GLU A 422 4.11 2.43 48.13
CA GLU A 422 3.33 2.67 49.35
C GLU A 422 3.13 1.38 50.16
N ASP A 423 2.82 0.25 49.52
CA ASP A 423 2.73 -1.05 50.18
C ASP A 423 4.08 -1.46 50.81
N LEU A 424 5.20 -1.15 50.15
CA LEU A 424 6.53 -1.42 50.70
C LEU A 424 6.82 -0.62 51.98
N LYS A 425 6.24 0.57 52.14
CA LYS A 425 6.39 1.42 53.34
C LYS A 425 5.43 1.03 54.46
N ASN A 426 4.20 0.69 54.09
CA ASN A 426 3.07 0.64 55.03
C ASN A 426 2.66 -0.78 55.40
N THR A 427 3.27 -1.81 54.80
CA THR A 427 2.94 -3.21 55.04
C THR A 427 4.18 -4.10 55.18
N GLU A 428 4.00 -5.20 55.91
CA GLU A 428 4.99 -6.29 56.07
C GLU A 428 4.90 -7.36 54.97
N ASP A 429 4.09 -7.12 53.92
CA ASP A 429 3.88 -8.09 52.86
C ASP A 429 5.20 -8.46 52.17
N LYS A 430 5.33 -9.71 51.72
CA LYS A 430 6.55 -10.12 51.01
C LYS A 430 6.63 -9.36 49.69
N ILE A 431 7.84 -9.00 49.27
CA ILE A 431 8.10 -8.31 47.99
C ILE A 431 7.51 -9.11 46.80
N LEU A 432 7.53 -10.45 46.89
CA LEU A 432 6.89 -11.32 45.91
C LEU A 432 5.37 -11.12 45.85
N ASP A 433 4.71 -11.00 47.00
CA ASP A 433 3.26 -10.84 47.10
C ASP A 433 2.83 -9.47 46.55
N ILE A 434 3.59 -8.42 46.89
CA ILE A 434 3.41 -7.06 46.32
C ILE A 434 3.61 -7.08 44.80
N SER A 435 4.65 -7.76 44.30
CA SER A 435 4.90 -7.94 42.86
C SER A 435 3.71 -8.59 42.15
N VAL A 436 3.17 -9.68 42.69
CA VAL A 436 2.04 -10.41 42.11
C VAL A 436 0.76 -9.57 42.16
N ARG A 437 0.50 -8.88 43.29
CA ARG A 437 -0.67 -8.00 43.48
C ARG A 437 -0.79 -6.96 42.38
N TYR A 438 0.32 -6.34 41.98
CA TYR A 438 0.33 -5.34 40.92
C TYR A 438 0.55 -5.92 39.51
N GLY A 439 0.54 -7.25 39.36
CA GLY A 439 0.52 -7.95 38.08
C GLY A 439 1.87 -7.97 37.36
N PHE A 440 2.97 -8.07 38.10
CA PHE A 440 4.28 -8.36 37.52
C PHE A 440 4.48 -9.88 37.43
N ASP A 441 4.95 -10.35 36.26
CA ASP A 441 5.13 -11.79 35.99
C ASP A 441 6.20 -12.48 36.86
N SER A 442 7.08 -11.69 37.50
CA SER A 442 8.08 -12.19 38.44
C SER A 442 8.62 -11.07 39.34
N GLN A 443 9.07 -11.44 40.54
CA GLN A 443 9.77 -10.53 41.45
C GLN A 443 11.03 -9.90 40.81
N GLN A 444 11.70 -10.62 39.91
CA GLN A 444 12.87 -10.11 39.19
C GLN A 444 12.48 -8.99 38.21
N SER A 445 11.38 -9.15 37.47
CA SER A 445 10.84 -8.12 36.58
C SER A 445 10.37 -6.89 37.36
N PHE A 446 9.72 -7.11 38.50
CA PHE A 446 9.34 -6.05 39.44
C PHE A 446 10.57 -5.28 39.95
N THR A 447 11.56 -5.97 40.51
CA THR A 447 12.78 -5.36 41.07
C THR A 447 13.52 -4.50 40.04
N ARG A 448 13.66 -5.00 38.81
CA ARG A 448 14.30 -4.24 37.72
C ARG A 448 13.53 -2.98 37.36
N THR A 449 12.21 -3.07 37.28
CA THR A 449 11.36 -1.93 36.87
C THR A 449 11.25 -0.90 37.99
N PHE A 450 11.13 -1.35 39.24
CA PHE A 450 11.15 -0.53 40.44
C PHE A 450 12.48 0.23 40.57
N GLY A 451 13.61 -0.47 40.39
CA GLY A 451 14.95 0.13 40.41
C GLY A 451 15.12 1.24 39.37
N LYS A 452 14.60 1.06 38.15
CA LYS A 452 14.60 2.12 37.12
C LYS A 452 13.81 3.36 37.54
N ARG A 453 12.75 3.21 38.34
CA ARG A 453 11.83 4.31 38.70
C ARG A 453 12.23 5.05 39.97
N PHE A 454 12.71 4.34 40.97
CA PHE A 454 13.03 4.85 42.31
C PHE A 454 14.54 4.88 42.60
N ASN A 455 15.37 4.44 41.66
CA ASN A 455 16.83 4.39 41.78
C ASN A 455 17.34 3.56 42.96
N THR A 456 16.53 2.61 43.46
CA THR A 456 16.87 1.68 44.54
C THR A 456 16.05 0.40 44.41
N SER A 457 16.48 -0.69 45.05
CA SER A 457 15.74 -1.96 45.03
C SER A 457 14.51 -1.89 45.95
N PRO A 458 13.44 -2.67 45.72
CA PRO A 458 12.26 -2.70 46.60
C PRO A 458 12.60 -2.96 48.08
N GLY A 459 13.55 -3.86 48.35
CA GLY A 459 13.96 -4.18 49.71
C GLY A 459 14.80 -3.09 50.38
N ALA A 460 15.62 -2.37 49.60
CA ALA A 460 16.33 -1.20 50.11
C ALA A 460 15.36 -0.03 50.35
N TYR A 461 14.45 0.21 49.41
CA TYR A 461 13.38 1.22 49.54
C TYR A 461 12.55 1.02 50.80
N ARG A 462 12.16 -0.23 51.12
CA ARG A 462 11.49 -0.57 52.38
C ARG A 462 12.33 -0.16 53.60
N ARG A 463 13.57 -0.64 53.71
CA ARG A 463 14.45 -0.33 54.85
C ARG A 463 14.73 1.17 55.02
N GLU A 464 14.82 1.91 53.92
CA GLU A 464 15.02 3.37 53.94
C GLU A 464 13.79 4.13 54.48
N HIS A 465 12.61 3.53 54.40
CA HIS A 465 11.33 4.14 54.80
C HIS A 465 10.64 3.40 55.96
N GLU A 466 11.27 2.37 56.52
CA GLU A 466 10.92 1.79 57.81
C GLU A 466 11.14 2.89 58.85
N GLN A 467 10.04 3.42 59.41
CA GLN A 467 10.12 4.27 60.60
C GLN A 467 10.79 3.43 61.71
N PRO A 468 11.78 3.97 62.45
CA PRO A 468 12.28 3.27 63.61
C PRO A 468 11.11 3.05 64.57
N LEU A 469 10.89 1.78 64.94
CA LEU A 469 9.96 1.39 65.99
C LEU A 469 10.37 2.16 67.27
N ASN A 470 9.56 3.14 67.66
CA ASN A 470 9.55 3.66 69.03
C ASN A 470 8.79 2.71 69.94
#